data_AF-A0A660THF4-F1
#
_entry.id   AF-A0A660THF4-F1
#
_cell.length_a   1.000
_cell.length_b   1.000
_cell.length_c   1.000
_cell.angle_alpha   90.00
_cell.angle_beta   90.00
_cell.angle_gamma   90.00
#
_symmetry.space_group_name_H-M   'P 1'
#
loop_
_entity.id
_entity.type
_entity.pdbx_description
1 polymer ?
#
loop_
_entity_poly.entity_id
_entity_poly.type
_entity_poly.pdbx_seq_one_letter_code
_entity_poly.pdbx_strand_id
1 'polypeptide(L)' 'MIAMTAELGMVNVVEGVETIEQLELLMKFGIRKFQGFYFSKALNPEDYRKFYEKHLPKS' A
#
# COMPACT_ATOMS: atom_id res chain seq x y z
N MET A 1 -13.87 6.02 -9.20
CA MET A 1 -12.48 6.52 -9.31
C MET A 1 -11.57 5.51 -9.99
N ILE A 2 -11.46 4.27 -9.50
CA ILE A 2 -10.55 3.23 -10.06
C ILE A 2 -10.63 3.10 -11.60
N ALA A 3 -11.81 2.88 -12.17
CA ALA A 3 -11.97 2.74 -13.62
C ALA A 3 -11.53 4.01 -14.38
N MET A 4 -11.97 5.19 -13.92
CA MET A 4 -11.59 6.48 -14.51
C MET A 4 -10.07 6.71 -14.50
N THR A 5 -9.42 6.47 -13.36
CA THR A 5 -7.97 6.61 -13.23
C THR A 5 -7.21 5.60 -14.10
N ALA A 6 -7.76 4.39 -14.29
CA ALA A 6 -7.17 3.39 -15.18
C ALA A 6 -7.21 3.84 -16.64
N GLU A 7 -8.35 4.37 -17.10
CA GLU A 7 -8.50 4.96 -18.45
C GLU A 7 -7.56 6.15 -18.66
N LEU A 8 -7.30 6.94 -17.62
CA LEU A 8 -6.39 8.08 -17.67
C LEU A 8 -4.90 7.71 -17.49
N GLY A 9 -4.57 6.42 -17.37
CA GLY A 9 -3.19 5.97 -17.14
C GLY A 9 -2.59 6.43 -15.81
N MET A 10 -3.44 6.78 -14.84
CA MET A 10 -3.03 7.28 -13.53
C MET A 10 -2.77 6.12 -12.57
N VAL A 11 -1.76 6.27 -11.72
CA VAL A 11 -1.46 5.28 -10.68
C VAL A 11 -2.31 5.57 -9.44
N ASN A 12 -3.11 4.60 -9.03
CA ASN A 12 -3.85 4.66 -7.77
C ASN A 12 -2.95 4.26 -6.59
N VAL A 13 -3.08 5.01 -5.49
CA VAL A 13 -2.65 4.60 -4.15
C VAL A 13 -3.91 4.50 -3.31
N VAL A 14 -4.11 3.35 -2.65
CA VAL A 14 -5.20 3.20 -1.67
C VAL A 14 -4.63 3.32 -0.26
N GLU A 15 -5.13 4.30 0.48
CA GLU A 15 -4.77 4.56 1.86
C GLU A 15 -5.82 3.98 2.82
N GLY A 16 -5.41 3.63 4.04
CA GLY A 16 -6.30 3.11 5.08
C GLY A 16 -6.65 1.62 4.96
N VAL A 17 -5.79 0.79 4.35
CA VAL A 17 -6.00 -0.67 4.33
C VAL A 17 -5.72 -1.25 5.72
N GLU A 18 -6.71 -1.89 6.33
CA GLU A 18 -6.64 -2.45 7.69
C GLU A 18 -6.70 -3.98 7.70
N THR A 19 -7.36 -4.60 6.71
CA THR A 19 -7.53 -6.07 6.65
C THR A 19 -7.05 -6.68 5.34
N ILE A 20 -6.78 -8.00 5.37
CA ILE A 20 -6.37 -8.76 4.20
C ILE A 20 -7.48 -8.82 3.15
N GLU A 21 -8.75 -8.90 3.56
CA GLU A 21 -9.90 -8.98 2.65
C GLU A 21 -10.04 -7.69 1.82
N GLN A 22 -9.79 -6.54 2.45
CA GLN A 22 -9.75 -5.24 1.75
C GLN A 22 -8.63 -5.22 0.71
N LEU A 23 -7.44 -5.68 1.08
CA LEU A 23 -6.29 -5.75 0.18
C LEU A 23 -6.58 -6.66 -1.02
N GLU A 24 -7.03 -7.89 -0.78
CA GLU A 24 -7.32 -8.87 -1.81
C GLU A 24 -8.39 -8.41 -2.80
N LEU A 25 -9.45 -7.76 -2.30
CA LEU A 25 -10.49 -7.16 -3.14
C LEU A 25 -9.91 -6.10 -4.07
N LEU A 26 -9.10 -5.18 -3.54
CA LEU A 26 -8.53 -4.07 -4.31
C LEU A 26 -7.44 -4.53 -5.30
N MET A 27 -6.70 -5.59 -4.97
CA MET A 27 -5.75 -6.22 -5.88
C MET A 27 -6.43 -6.77 -7.15
N LYS A 28 -7.66 -7.32 -7.02
CA LYS A 28 -8.47 -7.78 -8.16
C LYS A 28 -8.84 -6.66 -9.13
N PHE A 29 -8.91 -5.41 -8.65
CA PHE A 29 -9.13 -4.23 -9.48
C PHE A 29 -7.86 -3.65 -10.11
N GLY A 30 -6.72 -4.36 -10.03
CA GLY A 30 -5.47 -3.92 -10.66
C GLY A 30 -4.66 -2.93 -9.82
N ILE A 31 -5.08 -2.61 -8.60
CA ILE A 31 -4.34 -1.71 -7.71
C ILE A 31 -3.09 -2.42 -7.17
N ARG A 32 -1.98 -1.68 -7.08
CA ARG A 32 -0.67 -2.21 -6.67
C ARG A 32 0.04 -1.37 -5.61
N LYS A 33 -0.47 -0.18 -5.27
CA LYS A 33 0.09 0.67 -4.22
C LYS A 33 -0.93 0.84 -3.10
N PHE A 34 -0.49 0.51 -1.90
CA PHE A 34 -1.34 0.47 -0.72
C PHE A 34 -0.61 1.06 0.47
N GLN A 35 -1.36 1.67 1.37
CA GLN A 35 -0.90 2.14 2.67
C GLN A 35 -1.99 1.83 3.70
N GLY A 36 -1.59 1.41 4.90
CA GLY A 36 -2.53 1.27 6.00
C GLY A 36 -2.01 0.38 7.11
N PHE A 37 -2.79 0.27 8.17
CA PHE A 37 -2.43 -0.45 9.40
C PHE A 37 -2.26 -1.95 9.19
N TYR A 38 -2.82 -2.51 8.12
CA TYR A 38 -2.55 -3.87 7.69
C TYR A 38 -1.04 -4.12 7.50
N PHE A 39 -0.32 -3.13 6.95
CA PHE A 39 1.13 -3.24 6.69
C PHE A 39 1.95 -2.80 7.90
N SER A 40 1.64 -1.61 8.43
CA SER A 40 2.30 -1.05 9.60
C SER A 40 1.46 0.10 10.17
N LYS A 41 1.53 0.27 11.49
CA LYS A 41 1.11 1.53 12.11
C LYS A 41 2.04 2.67 11.67
N ALA A 42 1.61 3.92 11.87
CA ALA A 42 2.48 5.08 11.73
C ALA A 42 3.69 4.92 12.67
N LEU A 43 4.90 5.10 12.12
CA LEU A 43 6.15 4.93 12.84
C LEU A 43 6.80 6.31 13.03
N ASN A 44 7.49 6.49 14.17
CA ASN A 44 8.41 7.62 14.32
C ASN A 44 9.65 7.40 13.44
N PRO A 45 10.53 8.41 13.26
CA PRO A 45 11.68 8.29 12.37
C PRO A 45 12.63 7.14 12.70
N GLU A 46 12.87 6.86 13.99
CA GLU A 46 13.80 5.81 14.42
C GLU A 46 13.23 4.41 14.16
N ASP A 47 11.94 4.22 14.44
CA ASP A 47 11.25 2.96 14.17
C ASP A 47 11.06 2.73 12.67
N TYR A 48 10.84 3.79 11.90
CA TYR A 48 10.81 3.72 10.43
C TYR A 48 12.15 3.24 9.87
N ARG A 49 13.28 3.77 10.35
CA ARG A 49 14.61 3.34 9.91
C ARG A 49 14.82 1.84 10.11
N LYS A 50 14.51 1.33 11.31
CA LYS A 50 14.60 -0.11 11.63
C LYS A 50 13.65 -0.94 10.76
N PHE A 51 12.42 -0.46 10.55
CA PHE A 51 11.44 -1.13 9.70
C PHE A 51 11.94 -1.21 8.25
N TYR A 52 12.49 -0.12 7.72
CA TYR A 52 13.02 -0.05 6.37
C TYR A 52 14.21 -0.99 6.18
N GLU A 53 15.20 -0.96 7.09
CA GLU A 53 16.37 -1.85 7.05
C GLU A 53 15.96 -3.34 7.08
N LYS A 54 14.97 -3.69 7.89
CA LYS A 54 14.46 -5.07 8.00
C LYS A 54 13.75 -5.56 6.72
N HIS A 55 13.08 -4.66 6.00
CA HIS A 55 12.27 -5.00 4.81
C HIS A 55 12.86 -4.47 3.51
N LEU A 56 14.16 -4.17 3.49
CA LEU A 56 14.90 -3.76 2.29
C LEU A 56 14.57 -4.72 1.13
N PRO A 57 14.07 -4.22 -0.01
CA PRO A 57 13.92 -5.03 -1.20
C PRO A 57 15.29 -5.55 -1.59
N LYS A 58 15.48 -6.87 -1.56
CA LYS A 58 16.69 -7.47 -2.12
C LYS A 58 16.68 -7.23 -3.62
N SER A 59 17.73 -6.58 -4.11
CA SER A 59 17.96 -6.34 -5.54
C SER A 59 18.15 -7.64 -6.30
#